data_AF-A0A5B1QF94-F1
#
_entry.id   AF-A0A5B1QF94-F1
#
_cell.length_a   1.000
_cell.length_b   1.000
_cell.length_c   1.000
_cell.angle_alpha   90.00
_cell.angle_beta   90.00
_cell.angle_gamma   90.00
#
_symmetry.space_group_name_H-M   'P 1'
#
loop_
_entity.id
_entity.type
_entity.pdbx_description
1 polymer ?
#
loop_
_entity_poly.entity_id
_entity_poly.type
_entity_poly.pdbx_seq_one_letter_code
_entity_poly.pdbx_strand_id
1 'polypeptide(L)'
;MANLVPLYAVLLILGGQAGLPLLVFTFLTKRVHRHPTFINFCITMIIYSVIFCLVFYTTEYNDTPTPSRGLCLAQASMIVGAFPMASMAALVLVFEIWATCQGADSAMLNFITKTSTTVILILIPYVALAGFTIVSALVAAKIPDSAKFANGFYCSIQLYPIRRLIVPIVNLVIVTVIVVFEVAIVVQWYRRWHRLKESFPLAERRPDAMLCFRVALFNFYTIITLATAIPFATNSGAHAFSYIVDAGLPIATFLVFGTQKDVFIAWGISKELPDLTRRDSTASEDSLSHFLPSSEGPLSNSVVSSRANSSLA
;
A
#
# COMPACT_ATOMS: atom_id res chain seq x y z
N MET A 1 0.79 22.41 22.56
CA MET A 1 0.20 21.29 21.79
C MET A 1 -1.18 21.61 21.22
N ALA A 2 -2.01 22.46 21.87
CA ALA A 2 -3.37 22.80 21.39
C ALA A 2 -3.45 23.21 19.90
N ASN A 3 -2.51 24.04 19.41
CA ASN A 3 -2.52 24.51 18.01
C ASN A 3 -2.24 23.40 16.96
N LEU A 4 -1.74 22.24 17.36
CA LEU A 4 -1.42 21.13 16.46
C LEU A 4 -2.58 20.16 16.27
N VAL A 5 -3.58 20.19 17.16
CA VAL A 5 -4.73 19.28 17.12
C VAL A 5 -5.58 19.45 15.85
N PRO A 6 -5.90 20.69 15.41
CA PRO A 6 -6.65 20.87 14.16
C PRO A 6 -5.87 20.34 12.95
N LEU A 7 -4.56 20.57 12.89
CA LEU A 7 -3.71 20.06 11.82
C LEU A 7 -3.72 18.52 11.79
N TYR A 8 -3.54 17.90 12.94
CA TYR A 8 -3.60 16.44 13.10
C TYR A 8 -4.92 15.86 12.59
N ALA A 9 -6.06 16.45 13.01
CA ALA A 9 -7.38 16.01 12.57
C ALA A 9 -7.61 16.22 11.07
N VAL A 10 -7.22 17.37 10.53
CA VAL A 10 -7.34 17.68 9.10
C VAL A 10 -6.55 16.67 8.25
N LEU A 11 -5.32 16.32 8.63
CA LEU A 11 -4.51 15.35 7.89
C LEU A 11 -5.20 13.98 7.81
N LEU A 12 -5.74 13.49 8.92
CA LEU A 12 -6.41 12.19 8.99
C LEU A 12 -7.74 12.16 8.24
N ILE A 13 -8.56 13.21 8.39
CA ILE A 13 -9.88 13.32 7.76
C ILE A 13 -9.71 13.53 6.25
N LEU A 14 -8.90 14.52 5.85
CA LEU A 14 -8.70 14.84 4.44
C LEU A 14 -8.04 13.68 3.68
N GLY A 15 -6.97 13.11 4.25
CA GLY A 15 -6.27 12.00 3.63
C GLY A 15 -7.08 10.70 3.66
N GLY A 16 -7.42 10.24 4.86
CA GLY A 16 -7.95 8.90 5.05
C GLY A 16 -9.45 8.75 4.96
N GLN A 17 -10.25 9.80 5.16
CA GLN A 17 -11.72 9.68 5.13
C GLN A 17 -12.36 10.35 3.91
N ALA A 18 -11.70 11.34 3.31
CA ALA A 18 -12.14 11.95 2.06
C ALA A 18 -11.35 11.42 0.86
N GLY A 19 -10.02 11.58 0.88
CA GLY A 19 -9.14 11.26 -0.24
C GLY A 19 -9.13 9.76 -0.59
N LEU A 20 -8.83 8.90 0.38
CA LEU A 20 -8.75 7.46 0.13
C LEU A 20 -10.08 6.81 -0.29
N PRO A 21 -11.24 7.11 0.33
CA PRO A 21 -12.52 6.58 -0.14
C PRO A 21 -12.88 7.03 -1.55
N LEU A 22 -12.59 8.30 -1.90
CA LEU A 22 -12.76 8.80 -3.27
C LEU A 22 -11.91 7.99 -4.26
N LEU A 23 -10.67 7.71 -3.89
CA LEU A 23 -9.73 6.93 -4.71
C LEU A 23 -10.17 5.46 -4.86
N VAL A 24 -10.62 4.81 -3.77
CA VAL A 24 -11.22 3.46 -3.82
C VAL A 24 -12.46 3.44 -4.70
N PHE A 25 -13.37 4.39 -4.52
CA PHE A 25 -14.58 4.53 -5.33
C PHE A 25 -14.26 4.71 -6.82
N THR A 26 -13.22 5.48 -7.13
CA THR A 26 -12.75 5.69 -8.51
C THR A 26 -12.34 4.37 -9.17
N PHE A 27 -11.59 3.52 -8.45
CA PHE A 27 -11.18 2.23 -9.01
C PHE A 27 -12.33 1.25 -9.19
N LEU A 28 -13.29 1.24 -8.26
CA LEU A 28 -14.46 0.37 -8.35
C LEU A 28 -15.40 0.77 -9.50
N THR A 29 -15.58 2.07 -9.73
CA THR A 29 -16.55 2.57 -10.73
C THR A 29 -16.00 2.61 -12.14
N LYS A 30 -14.74 3.03 -12.33
CA LYS A 30 -14.17 3.29 -13.67
C LYS A 30 -13.53 2.05 -14.31
N ARG A 31 -13.72 0.86 -13.72
CA ARG A 31 -13.09 -0.42 -14.15
C ARG A 31 -11.59 -0.30 -14.44
N VAL A 32 -10.90 0.55 -13.68
CA VAL A 32 -9.43 0.61 -13.74
C VAL A 32 -8.95 -0.66 -13.07
N HIS A 33 -8.42 -1.60 -13.85
CA HIS A 33 -7.95 -2.88 -13.33
C HIS A 33 -6.76 -2.62 -12.40
N ARG A 34 -7.01 -2.62 -11.10
CA ARG A 34 -6.00 -2.50 -10.04
C ARG A 34 -5.93 -3.78 -9.25
N HIS A 35 -4.74 -4.08 -8.76
CA HIS A 35 -4.52 -5.25 -7.93
C HIS A 35 -5.34 -5.12 -6.62
N PRO A 36 -6.04 -6.18 -6.18
CA PRO A 36 -6.91 -6.10 -5.00
C PRO A 36 -6.16 -5.78 -3.71
N THR A 37 -4.86 -6.12 -3.60
CA THR A 37 -4.04 -5.76 -2.43
C THR A 37 -3.83 -4.25 -2.29
N PHE A 38 -3.85 -3.52 -3.40
CA PHE A 38 -3.74 -2.07 -3.38
C PHE A 38 -5.02 -1.42 -2.83
N ILE A 39 -6.19 -1.89 -3.28
CA ILE A 39 -7.48 -1.46 -2.72
C ILE A 39 -7.54 -1.80 -1.23
N ASN A 40 -7.07 -3.00 -0.86
CA ASN A 40 -6.97 -3.43 0.53
C ASN A 40 -6.11 -2.47 1.37
N PHE A 41 -4.93 -2.08 0.86
CA PHE A 41 -4.08 -1.11 1.53
C PHE A 41 -4.80 0.22 1.78
N CYS A 42 -5.50 0.77 0.79
CA CYS A 42 -6.31 1.97 0.96
C CYS A 42 -7.39 1.79 2.04
N ILE A 43 -8.08 0.65 2.06
CA ILE A 43 -9.08 0.33 3.10
C ILE A 43 -8.46 0.29 4.49
N THR A 44 -7.30 -0.35 4.66
CA THR A 44 -6.62 -0.37 5.96
C THR A 44 -6.22 1.02 6.43
N MET A 45 -5.83 1.92 5.52
CA MET A 45 -5.51 3.31 5.85
C MET A 45 -6.75 4.15 6.18
N ILE A 46 -7.91 3.85 5.58
CA ILE A 46 -9.20 4.43 5.99
C ILE A 46 -9.53 4.01 7.43
N ILE A 47 -9.43 2.71 7.73
CA ILE A 47 -9.68 2.18 9.08
C ILE A 47 -8.71 2.79 10.09
N TYR A 48 -7.43 2.89 9.75
CA TYR A 48 -6.41 3.57 10.54
C TYR A 48 -6.88 5.00 10.89
N SER A 49 -7.25 5.81 9.89
CA SER A 49 -7.76 7.16 10.12
C SER A 49 -8.97 7.21 11.03
N VAL A 50 -9.94 6.31 10.84
CA VAL A 50 -11.15 6.27 11.68
C VAL A 50 -10.78 5.99 13.14
N ILE A 51 -9.92 5.00 13.40
CA ILE A 51 -9.46 4.66 14.76
C ILE A 51 -8.82 5.88 15.45
N PHE A 52 -7.91 6.58 14.77
CA PHE A 52 -7.26 7.76 15.33
C PHE A 52 -8.21 8.96 15.49
N CYS A 53 -9.32 9.00 14.74
CA CYS A 53 -10.32 10.05 14.83
C CYS A 53 -11.47 9.81 15.82
N LEU A 54 -11.60 8.63 16.43
CA LEU A 54 -12.75 8.28 17.28
C LEU A 54 -13.08 9.32 18.37
N VAL A 55 -12.07 9.87 19.04
CA VAL A 55 -12.27 10.90 20.09
C VAL A 55 -12.78 12.22 19.52
N PHE A 56 -12.43 12.57 18.27
CA PHE A 56 -12.94 13.80 17.64
C PHE A 56 -14.40 13.70 17.23
N TYR A 57 -14.92 12.49 17.04
CA TYR A 57 -16.32 12.28 16.69
C TYR A 57 -17.27 12.37 17.88
N THR A 58 -16.75 12.28 19.10
CA THR A 58 -17.59 12.44 20.28
C THR A 58 -17.76 13.91 20.62
N THR A 59 -19.02 14.31 20.81
CA THR A 59 -19.44 15.68 21.18
C THR A 59 -18.79 16.16 22.48
N GLU A 60 -18.35 15.22 23.32
CA GLU A 60 -17.65 15.46 24.59
C GLU A 60 -16.36 16.27 24.44
N TYR A 61 -15.73 16.33 23.24
CA TYR A 61 -14.48 17.07 23.05
C TYR A 61 -14.61 18.58 23.31
N ASN A 62 -15.79 19.16 23.08
CA ASN A 62 -16.02 20.60 23.27
C ASN A 62 -16.39 20.97 24.71
N ASP A 63 -17.06 20.06 25.44
CA ASP A 63 -17.66 20.37 26.75
C ASP A 63 -16.87 19.79 27.93
N THR A 64 -16.13 18.68 27.72
CA THR A 64 -15.33 18.04 28.77
C THR A 64 -13.94 17.68 28.26
N PRO A 65 -12.86 18.07 28.96
CA PRO A 65 -11.49 17.85 28.47
C PRO A 65 -11.06 16.37 28.45
N THR A 66 -11.90 15.44 28.94
CA THR A 66 -11.56 14.02 29.07
C THR A 66 -12.65 13.13 28.47
N PRO A 67 -12.34 12.29 27.46
CA PRO A 67 -13.32 11.39 26.86
C PRO A 67 -13.78 10.31 27.86
N SER A 68 -14.98 9.78 27.67
CA SER A 68 -15.46 8.63 28.44
C SER A 68 -14.44 7.49 28.49
N ARG A 69 -14.30 6.87 29.67
CA ARG A 69 -13.29 5.84 29.96
C ARG A 69 -13.33 4.68 28.96
N GLY A 70 -14.54 4.22 28.62
CA GLY A 70 -14.74 3.11 27.69
C GLY A 70 -14.26 3.42 26.27
N LEU A 71 -14.59 4.62 25.75
CA LEU A 71 -14.13 5.07 24.45
C LEU A 71 -12.60 5.21 24.43
N CYS A 72 -12.03 5.81 25.48
CA CYS A 72 -10.60 6.01 25.58
C CYS A 72 -9.82 4.68 25.60
N LEU A 73 -10.32 3.70 26.37
CA LEU A 73 -9.77 2.35 26.42
C LEU A 73 -9.88 1.62 25.08
N ALA A 74 -11.04 1.70 24.44
CA ALA A 74 -11.29 1.08 23.14
C ALA A 74 -10.39 1.68 22.05
N GLN A 75 -10.33 3.00 21.96
CA GLN A 75 -9.46 3.71 21.01
C GLN A 75 -8.00 3.34 21.23
N ALA A 76 -7.53 3.40 22.48
CA ALA A 76 -6.13 3.14 22.78
C ALA A 76 -5.72 1.69 22.45
N SER A 77 -6.64 0.73 22.63
CA SER A 77 -6.42 -0.68 22.25
C SER A 77 -6.41 -0.87 20.73
N MET A 78 -7.32 -0.20 20.01
CA MET A 78 -7.37 -0.25 18.55
C MET A 78 -6.13 0.40 17.91
N ILE A 79 -5.62 1.51 18.47
CA ILE A 79 -4.38 2.16 18.00
C ILE A 79 -3.18 1.21 18.09
N VAL A 80 -3.09 0.43 19.16
CA VAL A 80 -2.03 -0.59 19.32
C VAL A 80 -2.08 -1.63 18.19
N GLY A 81 -3.27 -2.01 17.71
CA GLY A 81 -3.42 -2.89 16.55
C GLY A 81 -3.33 -2.18 15.18
N ALA A 82 -3.62 -0.89 15.11
CA ALA A 82 -3.63 -0.13 13.86
C ALA A 82 -2.23 0.01 13.25
N PHE A 83 -1.20 0.19 14.08
CA PHE A 83 0.19 0.25 13.62
C PHE A 83 0.64 -1.04 12.89
N PRO A 84 0.59 -2.24 13.51
CA PRO A 84 0.98 -3.46 12.82
C PRO A 84 0.06 -3.78 11.62
N MET A 85 -1.22 -3.43 11.66
CA MET A 85 -2.11 -3.54 10.49
C MET A 85 -1.58 -2.73 9.31
N ALA A 86 -1.30 -1.43 9.53
CA ALA A 86 -0.84 -0.54 8.47
C ALA A 86 0.49 -1.02 7.85
N SER A 87 1.43 -1.46 8.69
CA SER A 87 2.73 -1.95 8.23
C SER A 87 2.64 -3.30 7.53
N MET A 88 1.78 -4.21 8.00
CA MET A 88 1.51 -5.46 7.29
C MET A 88 0.87 -5.20 5.93
N ALA A 89 -0.09 -4.27 5.84
CA ALA A 89 -0.72 -3.92 4.57
C ALA A 89 0.29 -3.28 3.59
N ALA A 90 1.19 -2.42 4.09
CA ALA A 90 2.29 -1.87 3.31
C ALA A 90 3.25 -2.96 2.82
N LEU A 91 3.64 -3.91 3.68
CA LEU A 91 4.49 -5.04 3.32
C LEU A 91 3.85 -5.90 2.22
N VAL A 92 2.57 -6.24 2.36
CA VAL A 92 1.82 -6.98 1.34
C VAL A 92 1.82 -6.21 0.00
N LEU A 93 1.59 -4.90 0.03
CA LEU A 93 1.61 -4.08 -1.19
C LEU A 93 3.00 -4.07 -1.85
N VAL A 94 4.06 -3.86 -1.08
CA VAL A 94 5.45 -3.81 -1.59
C VAL A 94 5.88 -5.17 -2.12
N PHE A 95 5.51 -6.26 -1.43
CA PHE A 95 5.76 -7.62 -1.87
C PHE A 95 5.10 -7.92 -3.23
N GLU A 96 3.86 -7.48 -3.44
CA GLU A 96 3.14 -7.64 -4.71
C GLU A 96 3.77 -6.84 -5.85
N ILE A 97 4.21 -5.60 -5.56
CA ILE A 97 4.95 -4.78 -6.52
C ILE A 97 6.25 -5.48 -6.92
N TRP A 98 7.00 -5.97 -5.92
CA TRP A 98 8.23 -6.70 -6.16
C TRP A 98 8.02 -7.98 -6.98
N ALA A 99 6.98 -8.76 -6.67
CA ALA A 99 6.62 -9.95 -7.42
C ALA A 99 6.26 -9.63 -8.89
N THR A 100 5.53 -8.55 -9.11
CA THR A 100 5.19 -8.07 -10.47
C THR A 100 6.44 -7.66 -11.25
N CYS A 101 7.47 -7.15 -10.57
CA CYS A 101 8.74 -6.77 -11.22
C CYS A 101 9.58 -7.97 -11.68
N GLN A 102 9.44 -9.16 -11.07
CA GLN A 102 10.27 -10.33 -11.37
C GLN A 102 9.98 -11.02 -12.71
N GLY A 103 8.91 -10.63 -13.42
CA GLY A 103 8.56 -11.19 -14.72
C GLY A 103 7.82 -12.52 -14.64
N ALA A 104 7.20 -12.90 -15.77
CA ALA A 104 6.26 -14.02 -15.87
C ALA A 104 6.89 -15.40 -15.63
N ASP A 105 8.21 -15.53 -15.82
CA ASP A 105 8.91 -16.81 -15.69
C ASP A 105 9.22 -17.18 -14.22
N SER A 106 8.92 -16.30 -13.27
CA SER A 106 9.14 -16.61 -11.86
C SER A 106 8.05 -17.55 -11.34
N ALA A 107 8.46 -18.73 -10.83
CA ALA A 107 7.57 -19.66 -10.13
C ALA A 107 6.77 -18.99 -8.99
N MET A 108 7.32 -17.91 -8.46
CA MET A 108 6.70 -17.06 -7.45
C MET A 108 5.43 -16.34 -7.94
N LEU A 109 5.40 -15.88 -9.20
CA LEU A 109 4.23 -15.22 -9.77
C LEU A 109 3.06 -16.22 -9.88
N ASN A 110 3.35 -17.46 -10.28
CA ASN A 110 2.37 -18.56 -10.29
C ASN A 110 1.82 -18.91 -8.90
N PHE A 111 2.58 -18.64 -7.83
CA PHE A 111 2.10 -18.82 -6.46
C PHE A 111 1.14 -17.69 -6.04
N ILE A 112 1.44 -16.45 -6.43
CA ILE A 112 0.66 -15.26 -6.09
C ILE A 112 -0.64 -15.16 -6.88
N THR A 113 -0.62 -15.55 -8.17
CA THR A 113 -1.81 -15.53 -9.02
C THR A 113 -2.88 -16.53 -8.57
N LYS A 114 -2.54 -17.46 -7.67
CA LYS A 114 -3.54 -18.32 -7.03
C LYS A 114 -4.42 -17.47 -6.12
N THR A 115 -5.72 -17.48 -6.41
CA THR A 115 -6.75 -16.76 -5.66
C THR A 115 -6.66 -16.97 -4.15
N SER A 116 -6.30 -18.18 -3.70
CA SER A 116 -6.11 -18.50 -2.28
C SER A 116 -5.00 -17.66 -1.63
N THR A 117 -3.88 -17.45 -2.33
CA THR A 117 -2.75 -16.67 -1.83
C THR A 117 -3.14 -15.20 -1.68
N THR A 118 -3.82 -14.63 -2.68
CA THR A 118 -4.32 -13.24 -2.63
C THR A 118 -5.28 -13.02 -1.45
N VAL A 119 -6.20 -13.97 -1.20
CA VAL A 119 -7.13 -13.87 -0.07
C VAL A 119 -6.39 -13.89 1.27
N ILE A 120 -5.40 -14.77 1.43
CA ILE A 120 -4.57 -14.81 2.65
C ILE A 120 -3.82 -13.49 2.84
N LEU A 121 -3.19 -12.97 1.78
CA LEU A 121 -2.47 -11.70 1.83
C LEU A 121 -3.37 -10.51 2.21
N ILE A 122 -4.62 -10.51 1.74
CA ILE A 122 -5.61 -9.49 2.10
C ILE A 122 -6.01 -9.61 3.57
N LEU A 123 -6.10 -10.82 4.12
CA LEU A 123 -6.58 -11.08 5.48
C LEU A 123 -5.53 -10.76 6.57
N ILE A 124 -4.24 -10.93 6.27
CA ILE A 124 -3.13 -10.75 7.22
C ILE A 124 -3.19 -9.43 8.02
N PRO A 125 -3.37 -8.24 7.40
CA PRO A 125 -3.44 -6.97 8.12
C PRO A 125 -4.57 -6.92 9.16
N TYR A 126 -5.73 -7.49 8.84
CA TYR A 126 -6.89 -7.49 9.73
C TYR A 126 -6.73 -8.46 10.89
N VAL A 127 -6.07 -9.60 10.67
CA VAL A 127 -5.69 -10.52 11.75
C VAL A 127 -4.71 -9.83 12.69
N ALA A 128 -3.73 -9.09 12.16
CA ALA A 128 -2.83 -8.28 12.98
C ALA A 128 -3.59 -7.21 13.79
N LEU A 129 -4.51 -6.46 13.16
CA LEU A 129 -5.37 -5.49 13.87
C LEU A 129 -6.12 -6.16 15.02
N ALA A 130 -6.86 -7.23 14.73
CA ALA A 130 -7.71 -7.91 15.70
C ALA A 130 -6.88 -8.51 16.84
N GLY A 131 -5.80 -9.23 16.54
CA GLY A 131 -4.94 -9.87 17.54
C GLY A 131 -4.34 -8.87 18.52
N PHE A 132 -3.69 -7.81 18.01
CA PHE A 132 -3.07 -6.79 18.85
C PHE A 132 -4.11 -5.95 19.63
N THR A 133 -5.27 -5.67 19.04
CA THR A 133 -6.37 -4.96 19.71
C THR A 133 -6.94 -5.81 20.85
N ILE A 134 -7.22 -7.10 20.62
CA ILE A 134 -7.76 -8.00 21.65
C ILE A 134 -6.77 -8.17 22.79
N VAL A 135 -5.49 -8.46 22.49
CA VAL A 135 -4.45 -8.63 23.52
C VAL A 135 -4.28 -7.35 24.34
N SER A 136 -4.23 -6.18 23.69
CA SER A 136 -4.09 -4.91 24.40
C SER A 136 -5.33 -4.57 25.24
N ALA A 137 -6.54 -4.82 24.73
CA ALA A 137 -7.78 -4.61 25.47
C ALA A 137 -7.88 -5.52 26.70
N LEU A 138 -7.55 -6.82 26.58
CA LEU A 138 -7.56 -7.77 27.69
C LEU A 138 -6.58 -7.37 28.80
N VAL A 139 -5.40 -6.88 28.42
CA VAL A 139 -4.39 -6.44 29.39
C VAL A 139 -4.80 -5.11 30.03
N ALA A 140 -5.34 -4.17 29.25
CA ALA A 140 -5.78 -2.88 29.77
C ALA A 140 -7.03 -2.99 30.65
N ALA A 141 -7.91 -3.95 30.40
CA ALA A 141 -9.07 -4.24 31.26
C ALA A 141 -8.68 -4.68 32.69
N LYS A 142 -7.50 -5.29 32.85
CA LYS A 142 -6.99 -5.69 34.18
C LYS A 142 -6.38 -4.53 34.96
N ILE A 143 -6.02 -3.42 34.30
CA ILE A 143 -5.37 -2.26 34.92
C ILE A 143 -6.18 -1.02 34.54
N PRO A 144 -7.23 -0.70 35.33
CA PRO A 144 -8.22 0.32 34.99
C PRO A 144 -7.60 1.67 34.61
N ASP A 145 -6.49 2.07 35.24
CA ASP A 145 -5.88 3.40 35.07
C ASP A 145 -4.75 3.44 34.02
N SER A 146 -4.70 2.42 33.16
CA SER A 146 -3.66 2.30 32.12
C SER A 146 -3.91 3.19 30.89
N ALA A 147 -5.16 3.54 30.58
CA ALA A 147 -5.50 4.41 29.45
C ALA A 147 -5.53 5.88 29.89
N LYS A 148 -4.71 6.73 29.27
CA LYS A 148 -4.67 8.17 29.56
C LYS A 148 -4.70 9.00 28.28
N PHE A 149 -5.48 10.08 28.33
CA PHE A 149 -5.52 11.12 27.30
C PHE A 149 -4.44 12.18 27.58
N ALA A 150 -3.16 11.80 27.51
CA ALA A 150 -2.06 12.67 27.90
C ALA A 150 -1.57 13.60 26.77
N ASN A 151 -1.74 13.19 25.51
CA ASN A 151 -1.13 13.88 24.36
C ASN A 151 -2.05 14.91 23.70
N GLY A 152 -3.33 14.94 24.06
CA GLY A 152 -4.35 15.81 23.44
C GLY A 152 -4.81 15.38 22.03
N PHE A 153 -4.18 14.37 21.42
CA PHE A 153 -4.55 13.86 20.08
C PHE A 153 -5.43 12.61 20.15
N TYR A 154 -5.03 11.64 20.96
CA TYR A 154 -5.70 10.35 21.10
C TYR A 154 -5.39 9.72 22.45
N CYS A 155 -6.18 8.73 22.83
CA CYS A 155 -5.96 7.95 24.04
C CYS A 155 -4.83 6.94 23.87
N SER A 156 -3.89 6.90 24.83
CA SER A 156 -2.76 5.97 24.79
C SER A 156 -2.72 5.10 26.04
N ILE A 157 -2.36 3.83 25.86
CA ILE A 157 -2.15 2.89 26.96
C ILE A 157 -0.72 3.07 27.50
N GLN A 158 -0.56 3.33 28.79
CA GLN A 158 0.75 3.41 29.47
C GLN A 158 1.18 2.03 30.02
N LEU A 159 1.14 0.99 29.19
CA LEU A 159 1.55 -0.36 29.57
C LEU A 159 2.98 -0.65 29.10
N TYR A 160 3.89 -0.87 30.06
CA TYR A 160 5.33 -0.84 29.86
C TYR A 160 5.89 -1.92 28.90
N PRO A 161 5.45 -3.21 28.88
CA PRO A 161 6.01 -4.14 27.88
C PRO A 161 5.35 -4.02 26.51
N ILE A 162 4.02 -3.92 26.44
CA ILE A 162 3.29 -4.06 25.17
C ILE A 162 3.55 -2.87 24.25
N ARG A 163 3.32 -1.65 24.76
CA ARG A 163 3.45 -0.44 23.94
C ARG A 163 4.91 -0.07 23.67
N ARG A 164 5.81 -0.34 24.63
CA ARG A 164 7.20 0.11 24.53
C ARG A 164 8.10 -0.86 23.77
N LEU A 165 7.84 -2.16 23.89
CA LEU A 165 8.71 -3.19 23.30
C LEU A 165 8.01 -3.93 22.16
N ILE A 166 6.86 -4.56 22.43
CA ILE A 166 6.27 -5.50 21.45
C ILE A 166 5.88 -4.78 20.15
N VAL A 167 5.08 -3.71 20.24
CA VAL A 167 4.60 -3.01 19.03
C VAL A 167 5.75 -2.39 18.23
N PRO A 168 6.68 -1.61 18.84
CA PRO A 168 7.77 -1.01 18.09
C PRO A 168 8.72 -2.04 17.50
N ILE A 169 9.04 -3.14 18.20
CA ILE A 169 9.92 -4.19 17.68
C ILE A 169 9.28 -4.89 16.47
N VAL A 170 8.01 -5.29 16.58
CA VAL A 170 7.29 -5.93 15.46
C VAL A 170 7.22 -4.98 14.27
N ASN A 171 6.89 -3.71 14.51
CA ASN A 171 6.82 -2.71 13.46
C ASN A 171 8.19 -2.46 12.81
N LEU A 172 9.25 -2.36 13.61
CA LEU A 172 10.63 -2.19 13.16
C LEU A 172 11.07 -3.33 12.25
N VAL A 173 10.77 -4.58 12.62
CA VAL A 173 11.07 -5.75 11.79
C VAL A 173 10.33 -5.68 10.46
N ILE A 174 9.02 -5.40 10.48
CA ILE A 174 8.22 -5.29 9.25
C ILE A 174 8.73 -4.17 8.35
N VAL A 175 8.99 -2.99 8.90
CA VAL A 175 9.53 -1.83 8.17
C VAL A 175 10.91 -2.14 7.58
N THR A 176 11.76 -2.85 8.32
CA THR A 176 13.08 -3.27 7.79
C THR A 176 12.92 -4.19 6.58
N VAL A 177 11.98 -5.15 6.64
CA VAL A 177 11.68 -6.03 5.50
C VAL A 177 11.15 -5.23 4.31
N ILE A 178 10.28 -4.23 4.54
CA ILE A 178 9.79 -3.31 3.51
C ILE A 178 10.96 -2.60 2.82
N VAL A 179 11.88 -2.01 3.58
CA VAL A 179 13.06 -1.30 3.03
C VAL A 179 13.93 -2.24 2.19
N VAL A 180 14.12 -3.50 2.62
CA VAL A 180 14.86 -4.51 1.82
C VAL A 180 14.17 -4.76 0.49
N PHE A 181 12.84 -4.93 0.46
CA PHE A 181 12.10 -5.10 -0.79
C PHE A 181 12.14 -3.85 -1.68
N GLU A 182 12.04 -2.66 -1.10
CA GLU A 182 12.14 -1.40 -1.86
C GLU A 182 13.50 -1.25 -2.54
N VAL A 183 14.59 -1.52 -1.82
CA VAL A 183 15.95 -1.53 -2.39
C VAL A 183 16.03 -2.58 -3.50
N ALA A 184 15.47 -3.77 -3.29
CA ALA A 184 15.43 -4.81 -4.32
C ALA A 184 14.64 -4.37 -5.56
N ILE A 185 13.49 -3.71 -5.41
CA ILE A 185 12.69 -3.16 -6.51
C ILE A 185 13.50 -2.12 -7.29
N VAL A 186 14.16 -1.17 -6.60
CA VAL A 186 14.97 -0.12 -7.24
C VAL A 186 16.15 -0.73 -8.00
N VAL A 187 16.87 -1.68 -7.41
CA VAL A 187 17.99 -2.36 -8.06
C VAL A 187 17.52 -3.16 -9.28
N GLN A 188 16.41 -3.89 -9.16
CA GLN A 188 15.85 -4.66 -10.27
C GLN A 188 15.38 -3.76 -11.41
N TRP A 189 14.70 -2.65 -11.08
CA TRP A 189 14.34 -1.64 -12.06
C TRP A 189 15.60 -1.13 -12.74
N TYR A 190 16.58 -0.63 -12.00
CA TYR A 190 17.79 -0.05 -12.57
C TYR A 190 18.51 -1.02 -13.52
N ARG A 191 18.62 -2.30 -13.14
CA ARG A 191 19.17 -3.35 -14.00
C ARG A 191 18.34 -3.58 -15.26
N ARG A 192 17.01 -3.63 -15.15
CA ARG A 192 16.12 -3.80 -16.30
C ARG A 192 16.20 -2.61 -17.25
N TRP A 193 16.23 -1.40 -16.70
CA TRP A 193 16.42 -0.16 -17.44
C TRP A 193 17.74 -0.16 -18.21
N HIS A 194 18.83 -0.57 -17.57
CA HIS A 194 20.12 -0.67 -18.22
C HIS A 194 20.10 -1.63 -19.41
N ARG A 195 19.54 -2.84 -19.22
CA ARG A 195 19.42 -3.83 -20.30
C ARG A 195 18.53 -3.35 -21.46
N LEU A 196 17.44 -2.65 -21.14
CA LEU A 196 16.56 -2.03 -22.15
C LEU A 196 17.31 -0.99 -22.98
N LYS A 197 18.13 -0.15 -22.33
CA LYS A 197 18.94 0.86 -23.01
C LYS A 197 19.98 0.26 -23.95
N GLU A 198 20.57 -0.88 -23.57
CA GLU A 198 21.51 -1.61 -24.43
C GLU A 198 20.82 -2.29 -25.62
N SER A 199 19.62 -2.83 -25.42
CA SER A 199 18.92 -3.60 -26.46
C SER A 199 18.16 -2.72 -27.46
N PHE A 200 17.70 -1.53 -27.05
CA PHE A 200 16.87 -0.65 -27.88
C PHE A 200 17.30 0.82 -27.76
N PRO A 201 18.46 1.20 -28.32
CA PRO A 201 18.94 2.59 -28.25
C PRO A 201 18.03 3.60 -28.96
N LEU A 202 17.18 3.14 -29.90
CA LEU A 202 16.29 3.99 -30.71
C LEU A 202 14.86 4.09 -30.16
N ALA A 203 14.45 3.22 -29.24
CA ALA A 203 13.13 3.33 -28.64
C ALA A 203 13.18 4.33 -27.49
N GLU A 204 12.72 5.57 -27.71
CA GLU A 204 12.57 6.60 -26.67
C GLU A 204 11.41 6.24 -25.73
N ARG A 205 11.46 5.06 -25.10
CA ARG A 205 10.51 4.66 -24.08
C ARG A 205 10.94 5.30 -22.78
N ARG A 206 10.36 6.47 -22.49
CA ARG A 206 10.57 7.13 -21.20
C ARG A 206 10.14 6.15 -20.10
N PRO A 207 11.03 5.81 -19.16
CA PRO A 207 10.62 5.04 -18.01
C PRO A 207 9.55 5.88 -17.31
N ASP A 208 8.55 5.24 -16.70
CA ASP A 208 7.57 5.95 -15.90
C ASP A 208 8.28 6.58 -14.70
N ALA A 209 8.86 7.77 -14.89
CA ALA A 209 9.57 8.54 -13.87
C ALA A 209 8.67 8.76 -12.65
N MET A 210 7.36 8.77 -12.89
CA MET A 210 6.31 8.77 -11.88
C MET A 210 6.40 7.59 -10.91
N LEU A 211 6.63 6.36 -11.37
CA LEU A 211 6.75 5.21 -10.47
C LEU A 211 8.03 5.30 -9.61
N CYS A 212 9.12 5.85 -10.15
CA CYS A 212 10.38 6.03 -9.42
C CYS A 212 10.21 7.08 -8.33
N PHE A 213 9.59 8.21 -8.68
CA PHE A 213 9.24 9.26 -7.74
C PHE A 213 8.35 8.74 -6.60
N ARG A 214 7.36 7.90 -6.90
CA ARG A 214 6.49 7.29 -5.87
C ARG A 214 7.26 6.41 -4.89
N VAL A 215 8.10 5.52 -5.42
CA VAL A 215 8.91 4.61 -4.60
C VAL A 215 9.89 5.42 -3.73
N ALA A 216 10.53 6.45 -4.30
CA ALA A 216 11.42 7.33 -3.57
C ALA A 216 10.70 8.10 -2.45
N LEU A 217 9.51 8.64 -2.74
CA LEU A 217 8.72 9.38 -1.76
C LEU A 217 8.25 8.46 -0.61
N PHE A 218 7.80 7.24 -0.94
CA PHE A 218 7.40 6.26 0.06
C PHE A 218 8.58 5.81 0.93
N ASN A 219 9.74 5.51 0.33
CA ASN A 219 10.96 5.16 1.07
C ASN A 219 11.42 6.31 1.99
N PHE A 220 11.45 7.54 1.48
CA PHE A 220 11.79 8.72 2.27
C PHE A 220 10.87 8.87 3.48
N TYR A 221 9.57 8.67 3.27
CA TYR A 221 8.58 8.70 4.34
C TYR A 221 8.76 7.57 5.36
N THR A 222 9.09 6.36 4.90
CA THR A 222 9.42 5.20 5.75
C THR A 222 10.64 5.50 6.63
N ILE A 223 11.69 6.12 6.09
CA ILE A 223 12.88 6.52 6.85
C ILE A 223 12.51 7.54 7.95
N ILE A 224 11.67 8.54 7.63
CA ILE A 224 11.20 9.51 8.63
C ILE A 224 10.41 8.79 9.74
N THR A 225 9.51 7.88 9.37
CA THR A 225 8.70 7.11 10.32
C THR A 225 9.56 6.20 11.21
N LEU A 226 10.62 5.62 10.64
CA LEU A 226 11.59 4.83 11.39
C LEU A 226 12.37 5.72 12.37
N ALA A 227 12.79 6.91 11.94
CA ALA A 227 13.49 7.86 12.79
C ALA A 227 12.61 8.35 13.95
N THR A 228 11.31 8.58 13.71
CA THR A 228 10.36 8.98 14.76
C THR A 228 10.07 7.86 15.76
N ALA A 229 10.31 6.59 15.41
CA ALA A 229 10.18 5.45 16.32
C ALA A 229 11.34 5.34 17.34
N ILE A 230 12.52 5.88 17.04
CA ILE A 230 13.70 5.80 17.94
C ILE A 230 13.44 6.49 19.29
N PRO A 231 12.94 7.74 19.36
CA PRO A 231 12.62 8.39 20.64
C PRO A 231 11.64 7.62 21.53
N PHE A 232 10.71 6.87 20.91
CA PHE A 232 9.78 6.01 21.67
C PHE A 232 10.52 4.87 22.38
N ALA A 233 11.63 4.37 21.82
CA ALA A 233 12.46 3.36 22.47
C ALA A 233 13.36 3.96 23.56
N THR A 234 13.94 5.15 23.32
CA THR A 234 14.97 5.76 24.18
C THR A 234 14.44 6.51 25.40
N ASN A 235 13.13 6.46 25.69
CA ASN A 235 12.50 7.15 26.83
C ASN A 235 12.59 8.68 26.78
N SER A 236 12.96 9.27 25.64
CA SER A 236 13.20 10.72 25.50
C SER A 236 11.91 11.56 25.44
N GLY A 237 10.76 10.95 25.71
CA GLY A 237 9.45 11.55 25.49
C GLY A 237 9.08 11.56 24.00
N ALA A 238 7.79 11.39 23.71
CA ALA A 238 7.30 11.47 22.34
C ALA A 238 7.24 12.94 21.92
N HIS A 239 7.99 13.31 20.89
CA HIS A 239 7.91 14.64 20.31
C HIS A 239 6.60 14.83 19.54
N ALA A 240 6.03 16.03 19.58
CA ALA A 240 4.80 16.35 18.85
C ALA A 240 4.92 16.07 17.34
N PHE A 241 6.13 16.16 16.80
CA PHE A 241 6.45 15.84 15.41
C PHE A 241 6.08 14.41 15.01
N SER A 242 6.34 13.41 15.86
CA SER A 242 6.04 12.01 15.55
C SER A 242 4.55 11.79 15.32
N TYR A 243 3.69 12.46 16.11
CA TYR A 243 2.24 12.37 15.94
C TYR A 243 1.75 12.99 14.63
N ILE A 244 2.37 14.09 14.19
CA ILE A 244 2.02 14.73 12.91
C ILE A 244 2.49 13.88 11.74
N VAL A 245 3.67 13.25 11.85
CA VAL A 245 4.14 12.27 10.86
C VAL A 245 3.12 11.14 10.77
N ASP A 246 2.77 10.48 11.87
CA ASP A 246 1.82 9.36 11.88
C ASP A 246 0.43 9.72 11.30
N ALA A 247 -0.05 10.96 11.54
CA ALA A 247 -1.29 11.47 10.96
C ALA A 247 -1.18 11.77 9.45
N GLY A 248 0.03 12.02 8.96
CA GLY A 248 0.34 12.26 7.56
C GLY A 248 0.30 11.01 6.68
N LEU A 249 0.28 9.80 7.26
CA LEU A 249 0.34 8.53 6.52
C LEU A 249 -0.76 8.39 5.45
N PRO A 250 -2.05 8.63 5.78
CA PRO A 250 -3.15 8.46 4.82
C PRO A 250 -3.13 9.53 3.72
N ILE A 251 -2.75 10.77 4.04
CA ILE A 251 -2.65 11.84 3.04
C ILE A 251 -1.44 11.63 2.12
N ALA A 252 -0.30 11.19 2.65
CA ALA A 252 0.87 10.81 1.84
C ALA A 252 0.49 9.67 0.89
N THR A 253 -0.23 8.66 1.39
CA THR A 253 -0.78 7.56 0.57
C THR A 253 -1.69 8.10 -0.53
N PHE A 254 -2.65 8.96 -0.18
CA PHE A 254 -3.54 9.59 -1.15
C PHE A 254 -2.78 10.41 -2.19
N LEU A 255 -1.74 11.15 -1.83
CA LEU A 255 -0.94 11.93 -2.79
C LEU A 255 -0.10 11.03 -3.69
N VAL A 256 0.57 10.01 -3.13
CA VAL A 256 1.37 9.05 -3.90
C VAL A 256 0.51 8.36 -4.94
N PHE A 257 -0.67 7.87 -4.55
CA PHE A 257 -1.51 7.07 -5.45
C PHE A 257 -2.62 7.85 -6.14
N GLY A 258 -3.07 8.97 -5.63
CA GLY A 258 -4.05 9.83 -6.29
C GLY A 258 -3.46 10.62 -7.44
N THR A 259 -2.14 10.85 -7.42
CA THR A 259 -1.46 11.56 -8.51
C THR A 259 -1.29 10.72 -9.77
N GLN A 260 -1.77 9.47 -9.87
CA GLN A 260 -1.57 8.69 -11.11
C GLN A 260 -2.31 9.30 -12.29
N LYS A 261 -1.66 9.30 -13.45
CA LYS A 261 -2.25 9.78 -14.71
C LYS A 261 -3.61 9.14 -14.95
N ASP A 262 -3.74 7.85 -14.71
CA ASP A 262 -5.00 7.11 -14.86
C ASP A 262 -6.11 7.63 -13.92
N VAL A 263 -5.75 8.06 -12.71
CA VAL A 263 -6.70 8.65 -11.74
C VAL A 263 -7.11 10.05 -12.20
N PHE A 264 -6.17 10.87 -12.66
CA PHE A 264 -6.47 12.19 -13.21
C PHE A 264 -7.34 12.12 -14.48
N ILE A 265 -7.13 11.12 -15.34
CA ILE A 265 -7.98 10.85 -16.51
C ILE A 265 -9.36 10.38 -16.04
N ALA A 266 -9.43 9.47 -15.07
CA ALA A 266 -10.70 8.97 -14.51
C ALA A 266 -11.54 10.09 -13.87
N TRP A 267 -10.90 11.11 -13.29
CA TRP A 267 -11.53 12.31 -12.74
C TRP A 267 -11.83 13.39 -13.80
N GLY A 268 -11.43 13.20 -15.06
CA GLY A 268 -11.64 14.16 -16.13
C GLY A 268 -10.79 15.43 -16.04
N ILE A 269 -9.76 15.43 -15.19
CA ILE A 269 -8.86 16.58 -14.99
C ILE A 269 -7.84 16.66 -16.13
N SER A 270 -7.36 15.51 -16.59
CA SER A 270 -6.49 15.41 -17.76
C SER A 270 -7.29 14.97 -18.97
N LYS A 271 -7.24 15.74 -20.06
CA LYS A 271 -7.76 15.29 -21.35
C LYS A 271 -6.91 14.12 -21.83
N GLU A 272 -7.56 13.00 -22.13
CA GLU A 272 -6.92 11.88 -22.79
C GLU A 272 -6.40 12.40 -24.13
N LEU A 273 -5.08 12.42 -24.31
CA LEU A 273 -4.52 12.76 -25.60
C LEU A 273 -5.01 11.65 -26.54
N PRO A 274 -5.78 11.95 -27.60
CA PRO A 274 -6.29 10.92 -28.50
C PRO A 274 -5.10 10.08 -28.95
N ASP A 275 -5.20 8.78 -28.74
CA ASP A 275 -4.12 7.81 -28.89
C ASP A 275 -3.77 7.71 -30.38
N LEU A 276 -2.95 8.65 -30.86
CA LEU A 276 -2.58 8.78 -32.27
C LEU A 276 -1.89 7.51 -32.79
N THR A 277 -1.35 6.69 -31.90
CA THR A 277 -0.67 5.43 -32.21
C THR A 277 -1.61 4.35 -32.74
N ARG A 278 -2.93 4.40 -32.49
CA ARG A 278 -3.86 3.37 -33.00
C ARG A 278 -4.21 3.54 -34.48
N ARG A 279 -3.92 4.69 -35.09
CA ARG A 279 -4.36 4.98 -36.47
C ARG A 279 -3.44 4.45 -37.56
N ASP A 280 -2.17 4.17 -37.25
CA ASP A 280 -1.19 3.75 -38.26
C ASP A 280 -1.14 2.23 -38.51
N SER A 281 -1.63 1.41 -37.56
CA SER A 281 -1.62 -0.05 -37.74
C SER A 281 -2.58 -0.52 -38.84
N THR A 282 -3.71 0.16 -39.06
CA THR A 282 -4.63 -0.17 -40.16
C THR A 282 -4.16 0.31 -41.53
N ALA A 283 -3.26 1.30 -41.60
CA ALA A 283 -2.75 1.79 -42.89
C ALA A 283 -1.59 0.95 -43.43
N SER A 284 -0.87 0.21 -42.56
CA SER A 284 0.30 -0.57 -42.97
C SER A 284 -0.04 -2.01 -43.40
N GLU A 285 -1.11 -2.63 -42.88
CA GLU A 285 -1.54 -3.98 -43.31
C GLU A 285 -2.10 -3.99 -44.76
N ASP A 286 -2.79 -2.93 -45.19
CA ASP A 286 -3.28 -2.83 -46.57
C ASP A 286 -2.14 -2.64 -47.60
N SER A 287 -0.98 -2.15 -47.18
CA SER A 287 0.19 -2.04 -48.08
C SER A 287 1.05 -3.31 -48.11
N LEU A 288 1.04 -4.12 -47.06
CA LEU A 288 1.86 -5.34 -47.00
C LEU A 288 1.18 -6.56 -47.65
N SER A 289 -0.16 -6.58 -47.70
CA SER A 289 -0.93 -7.62 -48.39
C SER A 289 -0.79 -7.57 -49.92
N HIS A 290 -0.36 -6.43 -50.49
CA HIS A 290 -0.12 -6.28 -51.93
C HIS A 290 1.27 -6.77 -52.41
N PHE A 291 2.18 -7.11 -51.50
CA PHE A 291 3.56 -7.53 -51.83
C PHE A 291 3.89 -8.99 -51.49
N LEU A 292 2.97 -9.76 -50.94
CA LEU A 292 3.17 -11.20 -50.78
C LEU A 292 2.70 -11.94 -52.03
N PRO A 293 3.61 -12.50 -52.85
CA PRO A 293 3.22 -13.36 -53.95
C PRO A 293 2.51 -14.59 -53.38
N SER A 294 1.30 -14.84 -53.90
CA SER A 294 0.53 -16.06 -53.68
C SER A 294 1.39 -17.27 -54.05
N SER A 295 1.92 -17.96 -53.04
CA SER A 295 2.54 -19.27 -53.17
C SER A 295 1.50 -20.32 -52.78
N GLU A 296 0.57 -20.58 -53.69
CA GLU A 296 -0.24 -21.79 -53.66
C GLU A 296 0.66 -22.98 -54.02
N GLY A 297 1.08 -23.71 -53.00
CA GLY A 297 1.72 -25.03 -53.14
C GLY A 297 0.86 -26.09 -52.47
N PRO A 298 0.35 -27.10 -53.23
CA PRO A 298 -0.37 -28.23 -52.66
C PRO A 298 0.60 -29.37 -52.35
N LEU A 299 0.88 -29.63 -51.06
CA LEU A 299 1.53 -30.83 -50.56
C LEU A 299 1.32 -30.84 -49.04
N SER A 300 1.00 -31.92 -48.33
CA SER A 300 0.61 -33.29 -48.62
C SER A 300 0.34 -33.87 -47.22
N ASN A 301 -0.71 -34.66 -47.10
CA ASN A 301 -1.01 -35.48 -45.93
C ASN A 301 0.18 -36.33 -45.47
N SER A 302 0.39 -36.43 -44.15
CA SER A 302 0.92 -37.61 -43.41
C SER A 302 0.94 -37.23 -41.91
N VAL A 303 0.01 -37.72 -41.07
CA VAL A 303 -0.03 -39.05 -40.43
C VAL A 303 1.25 -39.38 -39.65
N VAL A 304 1.10 -39.58 -38.33
CA VAL A 304 1.84 -40.43 -37.34
C VAL A 304 1.68 -39.73 -35.97
N SER A 305 0.88 -40.16 -34.98
CA SER A 305 0.67 -41.46 -34.31
C SER A 305 1.89 -42.03 -33.55
N SER A 306 2.03 -41.68 -32.27
CA SER A 306 2.59 -42.49 -31.15
C SER A 306 2.73 -41.59 -29.92
N ARG A 307 2.08 -41.77 -28.75
CA ARG A 307 1.96 -42.93 -27.84
C ARG A 307 3.29 -43.33 -27.17
N ALA A 308 3.50 -42.85 -25.94
CA ALA A 308 4.28 -43.45 -24.83
C ALA A 308 3.99 -42.56 -23.61
N ASN A 309 3.28 -42.95 -22.53
CA ASN A 309 3.43 -44.08 -21.59
C ASN A 309 4.87 -44.34 -21.12
N SER A 310 5.19 -43.84 -19.92
CA SER A 310 6.08 -44.44 -18.89
C SER A 310 6.02 -43.50 -17.67
N SER A 311 5.45 -43.84 -16.50
CA SER A 311 5.75 -44.87 -15.49
C SER A 311 7.12 -44.73 -14.81
N LEU A 312 7.08 -44.72 -13.46
CA LEU A 312 8.16 -44.83 -12.45
C LEU A 312 8.80 -43.48 -12.03
N ALA A 313 8.99 -43.16 -10.75
CA ALA A 313 8.84 -43.90 -9.48
C ALA A 313 8.53 -42.92 -8.34
#